data_AF-A0A077EFV0-F1
#
_entry.id   AF-A0A077EFV0-F1
#
_cell.length_a   1.000
_cell.length_b   1.000
_cell.length_c   1.000
_cell.angle_alpha   90.00
_cell.angle_beta   90.00
_cell.angle_gamma   90.00
#
_symmetry.space_group_name_H-M   'P 1'
#
loop_
_entity.id
_entity.type
_entity.pdbx_description
1 polymer ?
#
loop_
_entity_poly.entity_id
_entity_poly.type
_entity_poly.pdbx_seq_one_letter_code
_entity_poly.pdbx_strand_id
1 'polypeptide(L)' 'MKLSKKFKEWLKPDAKKSELCMELNISRSTLSRWISKSPENLSRLDRVEIIKGLSGLSQEEMFESSAVNSL' A
#
# COMPACT_ATOMS: atom_id res chain seq x y z
N MET A 1 -4.14 10.33 -4.21
CA MET A 1 -4.08 9.43 -3.02
C MET A 1 -2.64 9.36 -2.53
N LYS A 2 -2.40 9.18 -1.23
CA LYS A 2 -1.06 8.98 -0.66
C LYS A 2 -1.08 7.78 0.30
N LEU A 3 0.02 7.03 0.35
CA LEU A 3 0.16 5.97 1.36
C LEU A 3 0.46 6.61 2.73
N SER A 4 -0.19 6.10 3.77
CA SER A 4 0.01 6.56 5.13
C SER A 4 1.44 6.27 5.61
N LYS A 5 1.87 6.99 6.66
CA LYS A 5 3.12 6.68 7.35
C LYS A 5 3.10 5.24 7.88
N LYS A 6 1.99 4.79 8.45
CA LYS A 6 1.85 3.45 9.04
C LYS A 6 2.12 2.35 8.01
N PHE A 7 1.53 2.48 6.81
CA PHE A 7 1.74 1.50 5.75
C PHE A 7 3.16 1.53 5.17
N LYS A 8 3.75 2.73 5.02
CA LYS A 8 5.16 2.89 4.63
C LYS A 8 6.11 2.24 5.64
N GLU A 9 5.85 2.37 6.94
CA GLU A 9 6.63 1.70 8.00
C GLU A 9 6.51 0.17 7.90
N TRP A 10 5.30 -0.35 7.69
CA TRP A 10 5.09 -1.79 7.48
C TRP A 10 5.83 -2.32 6.24
N LEU A 11 5.94 -1.51 5.18
CA LEU A 11 6.70 -1.84 3.97
C LEU A 11 8.22 -1.68 4.13
N LYS A 12 8.76 -1.15 5.25
CA LYS A 12 10.20 -0.95 5.41
C LYS A 12 11.01 -2.25 5.35
N PRO A 13 10.64 -3.33 6.06
CA PRO A 13 11.37 -4.59 5.98
C PRO A 13 11.35 -5.15 4.55
N ASP A 14 12.50 -5.60 4.06
CA ASP A 14 12.60 -6.12 2.69
C ASP A 14 11.75 -7.39 2.50
N ALA A 15 11.69 -8.24 3.53
CA ALA A 15 10.83 -9.43 3.54
C ALA A 15 9.36 -9.09 3.27
N LYS A 16 8.82 -8.02 3.86
CA LYS A 16 7.43 -7.59 3.64
C LYS A 16 7.17 -7.09 2.23
N LYS A 17 8.13 -6.40 1.62
CA LYS A 17 8.02 -6.02 0.21
C LYS A 17 8.09 -7.24 -0.71
N SER A 18 8.92 -8.23 -0.41
CA SER A 18 9.01 -9.48 -1.18
C SER A 18 7.72 -10.30 -1.08
N GLU A 19 7.22 -10.50 0.13
CA GLU A 19 5.94 -11.19 0.41
C GLU A 19 4.80 -10.53 -0.36
N LEU A 20 4.65 -9.20 -0.27
CA LEU A 20 3.61 -8.48 -1.00
C LEU A 20 3.76 -8.61 -2.52
N CYS A 21 4.99 -8.57 -3.05
CA CYS A 21 5.23 -8.76 -4.48
C CYS A 21 4.81 -10.14 -4.97
N MET A 22 5.04 -11.20 -4.18
CA MET A 22 4.63 -12.56 -4.50
C MET A 22 3.11 -12.68 -4.54
N GLU A 23 2.43 -12.21 -3.49
CA GLU A 23 0.97 -12.28 -3.41
C GLU A 23 0.25 -11.45 -4.49
N LEU A 24 0.80 -10.27 -4.82
CA LEU A 24 0.26 -9.44 -5.89
C LEU A 24 0.70 -9.89 -7.29
N ASN A 25 1.57 -10.90 -7.40
CA ASN A 25 2.20 -11.34 -8.64
C ASN A 25 2.81 -10.19 -9.45
N ILE A 26 3.60 -9.33 -8.78
CA ILE A 26 4.27 -8.18 -9.40
C ILE A 26 5.77 -8.18 -9.09
N SER A 27 6.53 -7.54 -9.97
CA SER A 27 7.96 -7.31 -9.73
C SER A 27 8.20 -6.27 -8.62
N ARG A 28 9.41 -6.28 -8.03
CA ARG A 28 9.84 -5.27 -7.06
C ARG A 28 9.88 -3.85 -7.65
N SER A 29 10.24 -3.72 -8.92
CA SER A 29 10.27 -2.41 -9.60
C SER A 29 8.87 -1.85 -9.80
N THR A 30 7.89 -2.72 -10.09
CA THR A 30 6.46 -2.36 -10.11
C THR A 30 6.00 -1.86 -8.75
N LEU A 31 6.28 -2.60 -7.67
CA LEU A 31 5.91 -2.18 -6.31
C LEU A 31 6.54 -0.83 -5.94
N SER A 32 7.84 -0.66 -6.23
CA SER A 32 8.55 0.61 -5.98
C SER A 32 7.93 1.79 -6.73
N ARG A 33 7.53 1.59 -8.00
CA ARG A 33 6.81 2.58 -8.80
C ARG A 33 5.46 2.91 -8.19
N TRP A 34 4.70 1.91 -7.73
CA TRP A 34 3.40 2.14 -7.12
C TRP A 34 3.52 2.93 -5.82
N ILE A 35 4.47 2.59 -4.94
CA ILE A 35 4.70 3.31 -3.68
C ILE A 35 5.07 4.78 -3.92
N SER A 36 5.86 5.08 -4.96
CA SER A 36 6.42 6.40 -5.19
C SER A 36 5.62 7.30 -6.13
N LYS A 37 5.00 6.73 -7.18
CA LYS A 37 4.39 7.49 -8.28
C LYS A 37 2.92 7.19 -8.50
N SER A 38 2.46 6.00 -8.12
CA SER A 38 1.13 5.52 -8.50
C SER A 38 0.46 4.71 -7.38
N PRO A 39 0.29 5.30 -6.17
CA PRO A 39 -0.23 4.60 -5.00
C PRO A 39 -1.68 4.14 -5.14
N GLU A 40 -2.45 4.71 -6.05
CA GLU A 40 -3.79 4.27 -6.45
C GLU A 40 -3.81 2.83 -6.98
N ASN A 41 -2.66 2.31 -7.45
CA ASN A 41 -2.58 0.89 -7.80
C ASN A 41 -2.66 -0.02 -6.58
N LEU A 42 -2.29 0.43 -5.38
CA LEU A 42 -2.41 -0.37 -4.16
C LEU A 42 -3.82 -0.31 -3.57
N SER A 43 -4.66 0.63 -4.02
CA SER A 43 -6.01 0.85 -3.49
C SER A 43 -7.12 0.13 -4.25
N ARG A 44 -6.78 -0.71 -5.21
CA ARG A 44 -7.76 -1.54 -5.90
C ARG A 44 -8.27 -2.61 -4.94
N LEU A 45 -9.56 -2.92 -5.00
CA LEU A 45 -10.25 -3.76 -4.02
C LEU A 45 -9.54 -5.11 -3.80
N ASP A 46 -9.22 -5.80 -4.90
CA ASP A 46 -8.48 -7.07 -4.92
C ASP A 46 -7.14 -6.99 -4.16
N ARG A 47 -6.45 -5.86 -4.28
CA ARG A 47 -5.13 -5.65 -3.66
C ARG A 47 -5.25 -5.22 -2.22
N VAL A 48 -6.24 -4.39 -1.89
CA VAL A 48 -6.51 -3.96 -0.51
C VAL A 48 -6.85 -5.17 0.36
N GLU A 49 -7.62 -6.13 -0.15
CA GLU A 49 -7.92 -7.37 0.56
C GLU A 49 -6.67 -8.19 0.86
N ILE A 50 -5.78 -8.37 -0.13
CA ILE A 50 -4.48 -9.04 0.05
C ILE A 50 -3.62 -8.30 1.08
N ILE A 51 -3.46 -6.98 0.93
CA ILE A 51 -2.63 -6.17 1.83
C ILE A 51 -3.20 -6.23 3.25
N LYS A 52 -4.52 -6.19 3.41
CA LYS A 52 -5.20 -6.32 4.72
C LYS A 52 -4.90 -7.69 5.34
N GLY A 53 -4.96 -8.77 4.57
CA GLY A 53 -4.61 -10.10 5.03
C GLY A 53 -3.16 -10.21 5.53
N LEU A 54 -2.21 -9.58 4.84
CA LEU A 54 -0.78 -9.63 5.18
C LEU A 54 -0.37 -8.69 6.32
N SER A 55 -1.00 -7.52 6.39
CA SER A 55 -0.58 -6.43 7.28
C SER A 55 -1.45 -6.26 8.52
N GLY A 56 -2.70 -6.75 8.48
CA GLY A 56 -3.72 -6.47 9.48
C GLY A 56 -4.22 -5.01 9.46
N LEU A 57 -3.76 -4.18 8.53
CA LEU A 57 -4.18 -2.78 8.42
C LEU A 57 -5.56 -2.69 7.75
N SER A 58 -6.40 -1.79 8.25
CA SER A 58 -7.58 -1.32 7.53
C SER A 58 -7.20 -0.43 6.34
N GLN A 59 -8.15 -0.19 5.43
CA GLN A 59 -7.91 0.67 4.27
C GLN A 59 -7.58 2.11 4.71
N GLU A 60 -8.25 2.60 5.74
CA GLU A 60 -8.05 3.93 6.33
C GLU A 60 -6.66 4.06 6.97
N GLU A 61 -6.09 2.95 7.42
CA GLU A 61 -4.72 2.92 7.93
C GLU A 61 -3.68 2.77 6.82
N MET A 62 -4.06 2.25 5.65
CA MET A 62 -3.15 2.12 4.50
C MET A 62 -2.93 3.44 3.78
N PHE A 63 -3.94 4.29 3.74
CA PHE A 63 -3.97 5.49 2.90
C PHE A 63 -4.30 6.73 3.71
N GLU A 64 -3.67 7.84 3.36
CA GLU A 64 -4.00 9.13 3.97
C GLU A 64 -5.40 9.55 3.50
N SER A 65 -6.30 9.83 4.45
CA SER A 65 -7.58 10.43 4.18
C SER A 65 -7.34 11.75 3.44
N SER A 66 -7.89 11.89 2.23
CA SER A 66 -7.99 13.19 1.57
C SER A 66 -9.02 14.01 2.34
N ALA A 67 -8.68 14.50 3.53
CA ALA A 67 -9.43 15.58 4.13
C ALA A 67 -9.24 16.77 3.19
N VAL A 68 -10.24 16.99 2.32
CA VAL A 68 -10.46 18.30 1.72
C VAL A 68 -10.58 19.24 2.92
N ASN A 69 -9.62 20.16 3.05
CA ASN A 69 -9.84 21.34 3.88
C ASN A 69 -11.04 22.06 3.26
N SER A 70 -12.23 21.75 3.74
CA SER A 70 -13.41 22.58 3.58
C SER A 70 -13.23 23.74 4.57
N LEU A 71 -12.47 24.76 4.15
CA LEU A 71 -12.42 26.08 4.79
C LEU A 71 -12.71 27.13 3.72
#